data_AF-A0A7S2JE02-F1
#
_entry.id   AF-A0A7S2JE02-F1
#
_cell.length_a   1.000
_cell.length_b   1.000
_cell.length_c   1.000
_cell.angle_alpha   90.00
_cell.angle_beta   90.00
_cell.angle_gamma   90.00
#
_symmetry.space_group_name_H-M   'P 1'
#
loop_
_entity.id
_entity.type
_entity.pdbx_description
1 polymer ?
#
loop_
_entity_poly.entity_id
_entity_poly.type
_entity_poly.pdbx_seq_one_letter_code
_entity_poly.pdbx_strand_id
1 'polypeptide(L)'
;AAASMDGGDKSKACRCLKWKEAYADYGVKCGRHEFRWVGKAKDREGENHNAGLKAEMCQHFFEQFGENYCVQRFFNKRAKTQWCYVSAECEELNGGAPVENSAASWKICNSTNDRLLYNQSPERLYQISQFTHMDPAYMLKMAYPVWGHSEKMLRWPGVQAALGIAKPRNGNLTEKVYGLKVVQATNEPWILDSLDTRVPYGLVYGDKIMEVKYTDWFWTQSDNFAEVYNDKQHWATNYTCLAGCK
;
A
#
# COMPACT_ATOMS: atom_id res chain seq x y z
N ALA A 1 14.91 3.94 47.99
CA ALA A 1 13.95 3.57 46.94
C ALA A 1 14.55 4.00 45.60
N ALA A 2 15.11 3.05 44.85
CA ALA A 2 15.61 3.29 43.50
C ALA A 2 14.45 3.07 42.53
N ALA A 3 14.02 4.12 41.85
CA ALA A 3 13.00 4.04 40.82
C ALA A 3 13.60 3.34 39.59
N SER A 4 12.95 2.27 39.13
CA SER A 4 13.29 1.52 37.93
C SER A 4 13.16 2.40 36.68
N MET A 5 14.27 2.68 35.99
CA MET A 5 14.30 3.33 34.68
C MET A 5 14.12 2.34 33.50
N ASP A 6 13.75 1.08 33.77
CA ASP A 6 13.78 -0.03 32.80
C ASP A 6 12.54 -0.12 31.87
N GLY A 7 11.50 0.71 32.11
CA GLY A 7 10.27 0.67 31.31
C GLY A 7 10.32 1.48 30.00
N GLY A 8 11.27 2.42 29.88
CA GLY A 8 11.32 3.38 28.77
C GLY A 8 12.07 2.89 27.54
N ASP A 9 12.92 1.87 27.68
CA ASP A 9 13.82 1.41 26.62
C ASP A 9 13.20 0.28 25.79
N LYS A 10 12.61 -0.70 26.47
CA LYS A 10 11.86 -1.81 25.84
C LYS A 10 10.65 -1.33 25.03
N SER A 11 9.95 -0.30 25.53
CA SER A 11 8.86 0.36 24.83
C SER A 11 9.32 1.03 23.52
N LYS A 12 10.51 1.64 23.52
CA LYS A 12 11.08 2.29 22.32
C LYS A 12 11.55 1.27 21.30
N ALA A 13 12.16 0.18 21.74
CA ALA A 13 12.60 -0.91 20.86
C ALA A 13 11.45 -1.44 19.99
N CYS A 14 10.24 -1.50 20.55
CA CYS A 14 9.05 -1.97 19.84
C CYS A 14 8.29 -0.90 19.03
N ARG A 15 8.74 0.35 19.04
CA ARG A 15 8.19 1.37 18.14
C ARG A 15 8.65 1.05 16.71
N CYS A 16 7.73 1.15 15.75
CA CYS A 16 8.09 1.00 14.35
C CYS A 16 9.22 1.95 13.97
N LEU A 17 10.25 1.41 13.31
CA LEU A 17 11.30 2.15 12.65
C LEU A 17 10.74 2.86 11.43
N LYS A 18 11.34 3.98 11.06
CA LYS A 18 11.09 4.54 9.73
C LYS A 18 11.67 3.59 8.69
N TRP A 19 10.97 3.40 7.57
CA TRP A 19 11.38 2.41 6.58
C TRP A 19 12.77 2.71 6.02
N LYS A 20 13.03 3.95 5.60
CA LYS A 20 14.33 4.39 5.13
C LYS A 20 15.48 4.11 6.13
N GLU A 21 15.25 4.36 7.42
CA GLU A 21 16.23 4.10 8.49
C GLU A 21 16.45 2.59 8.70
N ALA A 22 15.41 1.76 8.59
CA ALA A 22 15.56 0.31 8.72
C ALA A 22 16.53 -0.28 7.65
N TYR A 23 16.45 0.21 6.42
CA TYR A 23 17.36 -0.20 5.34
C TYR A 23 18.76 0.41 5.46
N ALA A 24 18.86 1.67 5.87
CA ALA A 24 20.14 2.39 5.98
C ALA A 24 20.96 1.95 7.20
N ASP A 25 20.31 1.85 8.36
CA ASP A 25 21.00 1.81 9.66
C ASP A 25 20.88 0.45 10.37
N TYR A 26 19.80 -0.30 10.10
CA TYR A 26 19.55 -1.57 10.78
C TYR A 26 19.98 -2.80 9.96
N GLY A 27 20.56 -2.60 8.77
CA GLY A 27 21.06 -3.69 7.93
C GLY A 27 19.98 -4.53 7.25
N VAL A 28 18.73 -4.06 7.23
CA VAL A 28 17.65 -4.72 6.49
C VAL A 28 17.96 -4.72 5.00
N LYS A 29 17.69 -5.83 4.32
CA LYS A 29 17.82 -5.96 2.86
C LYS A 29 16.45 -6.19 2.24
N CYS A 30 16.08 -5.31 1.31
CA CYS A 30 14.82 -5.42 0.60
C CYS A 30 14.80 -6.66 -0.32
N GLY A 31 13.60 -7.13 -0.65
CA GLY A 31 13.40 -8.29 -1.53
C GLY A 31 13.21 -9.62 -0.78
N ARG A 32 13.23 -9.59 0.56
CA ARG A 32 13.07 -10.76 1.43
C ARG A 32 11.69 -10.79 2.07
N HIS A 33 11.52 -10.11 3.21
CA HIS A 33 10.32 -10.22 4.04
C HIS A 33 9.10 -9.58 3.38
N GLU A 34 9.31 -8.46 2.68
CA GLU A 34 8.30 -7.63 2.02
C GLU A 34 7.53 -8.40 0.93
N PHE A 35 8.13 -9.47 0.39
CA PHE A 35 7.62 -10.24 -0.74
C PHE A 35 7.40 -11.71 -0.42
N ARG A 36 7.37 -12.12 0.85
CA ARG A 36 7.15 -13.52 1.24
C ARG A 36 5.80 -14.08 0.74
N TRP A 37 4.87 -13.21 0.37
CA TRP A 37 3.56 -13.52 -0.22
C TRP A 37 3.58 -13.61 -1.75
N VAL A 38 4.61 -13.08 -2.39
CA VAL A 38 4.83 -13.24 -3.82
C VAL A 38 5.39 -14.65 -4.00
N GLY A 39 4.52 -15.58 -4.41
CA GLY A 39 4.93 -16.96 -4.68
C GLY A 39 6.09 -17.02 -5.67
N LYS A 40 6.78 -18.16 -5.73
CA LYS A 40 7.80 -18.43 -6.77
C LYS A 40 7.09 -18.66 -8.11
N ALA A 41 6.52 -17.61 -8.71
CA ALA A 41 6.03 -17.67 -10.08
C ALA A 41 7.26 -17.73 -10.99
N LYS A 42 7.63 -18.95 -11.39
CA LYS A 42 8.52 -19.20 -12.51
C LYS A 42 7.65 -19.27 -13.76
N ASP A 43 8.03 -18.60 -14.83
CA ASP A 43 7.48 -18.89 -16.16
C ASP A 43 8.02 -20.23 -16.71
N ARG A 44 7.62 -20.56 -17.93
CA ARG A 44 8.07 -21.75 -18.67
C ARG A 44 9.55 -21.67 -19.09
N GLU A 45 10.18 -20.50 -18.96
CA GLU A 45 11.56 -20.19 -19.36
C GLU A 45 12.52 -20.06 -18.16
N GLY A 46 11.99 -20.10 -16.93
CA GLY A 46 12.76 -20.09 -15.69
C GLY A 46 13.06 -18.68 -15.14
N GLU A 47 12.53 -17.62 -15.75
CA GLU A 47 12.72 -16.25 -15.25
C GLU A 47 11.77 -15.93 -14.09
N ASN A 48 12.28 -15.19 -13.11
CA ASN A 48 11.48 -14.71 -11.98
C ASN A 48 10.71 -13.46 -12.41
N HIS A 49 9.48 -13.64 -12.90
CA HIS A 49 8.55 -12.55 -13.25
C HIS A 49 8.33 -11.49 -12.15
N ASN A 50 8.67 -11.83 -10.90
CA ASN A 50 8.56 -10.95 -9.76
C ASN A 50 9.79 -10.05 -9.53
N ALA A 51 10.87 -10.21 -10.29
CA ALA A 51 12.09 -9.43 -10.11
C ALA A 51 11.85 -7.93 -10.38
N GLY A 52 11.09 -7.59 -11.43
CA GLY A 52 10.72 -6.20 -11.74
C GLY A 52 9.88 -5.55 -10.64
N LEU A 53 8.79 -6.19 -10.21
CA LEU A 53 7.95 -5.69 -9.12
C LEU A 53 8.72 -5.54 -7.80
N LYS A 54 9.62 -6.49 -7.51
CA LYS A 54 10.49 -6.42 -6.33
C LYS A 54 11.42 -5.22 -6.39
N ALA A 55 12.11 -5.04 -7.52
CA ALA A 55 13.01 -3.91 -7.72
C ALA A 55 12.26 -2.58 -7.60
N GLU A 56 11.11 -2.44 -8.29
CA GLU A 56 10.28 -1.23 -8.24
C GLU A 56 9.81 -0.91 -6.82
N MET A 57 9.24 -1.88 -6.09
CA MET A 57 8.76 -1.65 -4.74
C MET A 57 9.89 -1.37 -3.74
N CYS A 58 11.05 -2.00 -3.89
CA CYS A 58 12.21 -1.70 -3.06
C CYS A 58 12.72 -0.29 -3.32
N GLN A 59 13.04 0.01 -4.58
CA GLN A 59 13.70 1.25 -4.98
C GLN A 59 12.79 2.46 -4.89
N HIS A 60 11.49 2.31 -5.09
CA HIS A 60 10.57 3.45 -5.18
C HIS A 60 9.64 3.58 -3.97
N PHE A 61 9.54 2.54 -3.11
CA PHE A 61 8.74 2.62 -1.90
C PHE A 61 9.53 2.35 -0.61
N PHE A 62 9.94 1.10 -0.40
CA PHE A 62 10.41 0.67 0.92
C PHE A 62 11.71 1.37 1.34
N GLU A 63 12.67 1.52 0.43
CA GLU A 63 13.95 2.16 0.74
C GLU A 63 13.86 3.70 0.78
N GLN A 64 12.75 4.28 0.31
CA GLN A 64 12.54 5.73 0.27
C GLN A 64 11.62 6.26 1.37
N PHE A 65 10.64 5.46 1.82
CA PHE A 65 9.60 5.95 2.72
C PHE A 65 10.17 6.37 4.08
N GLY A 66 10.19 7.68 4.33
CA GLY A 66 10.86 8.27 5.50
C GLY A 66 10.08 8.22 6.81
N GLU A 67 8.92 7.59 6.84
CA GLU A 67 8.02 7.54 8.00
C GLU A 67 7.95 6.14 8.62
N ASN A 68 7.42 6.06 9.84
CA ASN A 68 7.30 4.81 10.60
C ASN A 68 5.88 4.25 10.64
N TYR A 69 5.09 4.50 9.60
CA TYR A 69 3.77 3.90 9.49
C TYR A 69 3.88 2.41 9.15
N CYS A 70 2.96 1.62 9.70
CA CYS A 70 2.73 0.27 9.25
C CYS A 70 2.06 0.28 7.88
N VAL A 71 2.55 -0.59 7.01
CA VAL A 71 2.10 -0.71 5.62
C VAL A 71 1.46 -2.08 5.40
N GLN A 72 0.69 -2.19 4.34
CA GLN A 72 0.03 -3.41 3.93
C GLN A 72 1.05 -4.55 3.78
N ARG A 73 0.84 -5.65 4.51
CA ARG A 73 1.72 -6.83 4.45
C ARG A 73 1.58 -7.58 3.14
N PHE A 74 0.37 -7.58 2.60
CA PHE A 74 0.01 -8.34 1.42
C PHE A 74 -0.44 -7.37 0.33
N PHE A 75 0.54 -6.80 -0.40
CA PHE A 75 0.27 -5.84 -1.46
C PHE A 75 -0.64 -6.46 -2.54
N ASN A 76 -1.59 -5.66 -3.02
CA ASN A 76 -2.65 -6.11 -3.91
C ASN A 76 -3.41 -7.35 -3.38
N LYS A 77 -3.66 -7.49 -2.07
CA LYS A 77 -4.51 -8.55 -1.53
C LYS A 77 -5.64 -7.97 -0.67
N ARG A 78 -6.62 -8.83 -0.38
CA ARG A 78 -7.81 -8.50 0.41
C ARG A 78 -7.54 -8.45 1.92
N ALA A 79 -6.44 -9.06 2.37
CA ALA A 79 -6.04 -9.03 3.78
C ALA A 79 -5.73 -7.60 4.22
N LYS A 80 -6.03 -7.26 5.48
CA LYS A 80 -5.82 -5.91 6.06
C LYS A 80 -4.61 -5.84 7.00
N THR A 81 -3.85 -6.92 7.10
CA THR A 81 -2.74 -7.01 8.03
C THR A 81 -1.65 -6.02 7.65
N GLN A 82 -1.33 -5.10 8.56
CA GLN A 82 -0.20 -4.19 8.39
C GLN A 82 0.98 -4.58 9.27
N TRP A 83 2.18 -4.20 8.85
CA TRP A 83 3.42 -4.58 9.50
C TRP A 83 4.45 -3.45 9.39
N CYS A 84 5.49 -3.54 10.22
CA CYS A 84 6.64 -2.64 10.19
C CYS A 84 7.90 -3.35 10.70
N TYR A 85 9.06 -2.71 10.50
CA TYR A 85 10.29 -3.06 11.19
C TYR A 85 10.37 -2.40 12.57
N VAL A 86 11.06 -3.05 13.49
CA VAL A 86 11.35 -2.62 14.88
C VAL A 86 12.79 -2.99 15.21
N SER A 87 13.33 -2.49 16.32
CA SER A 87 14.64 -2.93 16.82
C SER A 87 14.62 -4.45 17.07
N ALA A 88 15.75 -5.13 16.87
CA ALA A 88 15.91 -6.55 17.23
C ALA A 88 15.68 -6.82 18.72
N GLU A 89 15.82 -5.79 19.56
CA GLU A 89 15.54 -5.84 21.02
C GLU A 89 14.04 -5.86 21.34
N CYS A 90 13.16 -5.63 20.37
CA CYS A 90 11.72 -5.72 20.59
C CYS A 90 11.28 -7.18 20.79
N GLU A 91 10.69 -7.47 21.95
CA GLU A 91 10.13 -8.78 22.27
C GLU A 91 8.65 -8.92 21.83
N GLU A 92 7.94 -7.80 21.62
CA GLU A 92 6.52 -7.77 21.24
C GLU A 92 6.30 -7.78 19.72
N LEU A 93 6.62 -8.92 19.09
CA LEU A 93 6.55 -9.03 17.62
C LEU A 93 5.16 -9.35 17.05
N ASN A 94 4.17 -9.70 17.89
CA ASN A 94 2.78 -9.97 17.47
C ASN A 94 2.66 -10.96 16.28
N GLY A 95 3.45 -12.05 16.29
CA GLY A 95 3.52 -13.01 15.17
C GLY A 95 4.54 -12.65 14.07
N GLY A 96 5.34 -11.60 14.33
CA GLY A 96 6.56 -11.27 13.62
C GLY A 96 7.76 -12.13 13.99
N ALA A 97 8.94 -11.79 13.47
CA ALA A 97 10.17 -12.53 13.72
C ALA A 97 11.42 -11.64 13.53
N PRO A 98 12.59 -12.06 14.05
CA PRO A 98 13.86 -11.43 13.73
C PRO A 98 14.16 -11.44 12.22
N VAL A 99 14.84 -10.40 11.75
CA VAL A 99 15.33 -10.30 10.37
C VAL A 99 16.78 -10.78 10.34
N GLU A 100 17.04 -11.83 9.57
CA GLU A 100 18.33 -12.51 9.51
C GLU A 100 19.47 -11.55 9.09
N ASN A 101 20.59 -11.60 9.81
CA ASN A 101 21.80 -10.78 9.57
C ASN A 101 21.52 -9.27 9.61
N SER A 102 20.68 -8.83 10.56
CA SER A 102 20.34 -7.42 10.73
C SER A 102 20.12 -7.09 12.22
N ALA A 103 20.08 -5.80 12.55
CA ALA A 103 19.72 -5.30 13.87
C ALA A 103 18.20 -5.06 14.03
N ALA A 104 17.39 -5.56 13.10
CA ALA A 104 15.93 -5.39 13.10
C ALA A 104 15.17 -6.69 13.32
N SER A 105 13.95 -6.53 13.83
CA SER A 105 12.88 -7.52 13.76
C SER A 105 11.72 -6.92 12.96
N TRP A 106 10.79 -7.75 12.48
CA TRP A 106 9.53 -7.27 11.93
C TRP A 106 8.39 -7.71 12.84
N LYS A 107 7.32 -6.90 12.91
CA LYS A 107 6.13 -7.20 13.72
C LYS A 107 4.83 -6.96 12.96
N ILE A 108 3.76 -7.63 13.40
CA ILE A 108 2.40 -7.25 13.01
C ILE A 108 1.95 -6.08 13.85
N CYS A 109 1.42 -5.06 13.18
CA CYS A 109 1.00 -3.84 13.85
C CYS A 109 -0.39 -3.96 14.44
N ASN A 110 -0.63 -3.21 15.51
CA ASN A 110 -1.95 -3.03 16.09
C ASN A 110 -2.28 -1.53 16.19
N SER A 111 -3.57 -1.19 16.11
CA SER A 111 -4.01 0.21 16.11
C SER A 111 -3.85 0.93 17.45
N THR A 112 -3.58 0.20 18.54
CA THR A 112 -3.42 0.79 19.87
C THR A 112 -2.05 1.44 20.03
N ASN A 113 -1.00 0.80 19.52
CA ASN A 113 0.38 1.21 19.76
C ASN A 113 1.12 1.67 18.49
N ASP A 114 0.59 1.37 17.30
CA ASP A 114 1.27 1.63 16.03
C ASP A 114 0.48 2.61 15.13
N ARG A 115 1.23 3.33 14.30
CA ARG A 115 0.67 4.23 13.29
C ARG A 115 0.33 3.42 12.05
N LEU A 116 -0.93 3.09 11.82
CA LEU A 116 -1.35 2.34 10.63
C LEU A 116 -1.65 3.29 9.47
N LEU A 117 -1.12 3.00 8.28
CA LEU A 117 -1.56 3.69 7.05
C LEU A 117 -3.05 3.44 6.79
N TYR A 118 -3.56 2.25 7.13
CA TYR A 118 -4.96 1.88 6.94
C TYR A 118 -5.93 2.82 7.67
N ASN A 119 -5.51 3.42 8.79
CA ASN A 119 -6.35 4.33 9.59
C ASN A 119 -6.32 5.78 9.08
N GLN A 120 -5.47 6.10 8.12
CA GLN A 120 -5.42 7.44 7.53
C GLN A 120 -6.53 7.58 6.50
N SER A 121 -7.13 8.77 6.37
CA SER A 121 -8.07 9.01 5.27
C SER A 121 -7.33 9.10 3.92
N PRO A 122 -8.03 8.94 2.77
CA PRO A 122 -7.41 9.11 1.45
C PRO A 122 -6.75 10.49 1.28
N GLU A 123 -7.40 11.55 1.76
CA GLU A 123 -6.88 12.91 1.73
C GLU A 123 -5.62 13.05 2.59
N ARG A 124 -5.60 12.41 3.76
CA ARG A 124 -4.42 12.40 4.63
C ARG A 124 -3.27 11.60 4.03
N LEU A 125 -3.54 10.47 3.38
CA LEU A 125 -2.52 9.68 2.69
C LEU A 125 -1.88 10.45 1.54
N TYR A 126 -2.67 11.23 0.80
CA TYR A 126 -2.14 12.13 -0.21
C TYR A 126 -1.23 13.21 0.39
N GLN A 127 -1.64 13.85 1.50
CA GLN A 127 -0.74 14.80 2.19
C GLN A 127 0.56 14.14 2.66
N ILE A 128 0.48 12.92 3.20
CA ILE A 128 1.68 12.16 3.57
C ILE A 128 2.54 11.93 2.34
N SER A 129 1.94 11.52 1.21
CA SER A 129 2.67 11.25 -0.02
C SER A 129 3.40 12.50 -0.55
N GLN A 130 2.76 13.67 -0.49
CA GLN A 130 3.41 14.94 -0.84
C GLN A 130 4.57 15.25 0.12
N PHE A 131 4.38 15.07 1.43
CA PHE A 131 5.40 15.36 2.44
C PHE A 131 6.60 14.41 2.36
N THR A 132 6.36 13.12 2.10
CA THR A 132 7.39 12.10 2.05
C THR A 132 7.93 11.85 0.65
N HIS A 133 7.51 12.66 -0.33
CA HIS A 133 7.83 12.52 -1.75
C HIS A 133 7.53 11.11 -2.29
N MET A 134 6.41 10.51 -1.90
CA MET A 134 5.96 9.19 -2.33
C MET A 134 4.84 9.30 -3.35
N ASP A 135 4.76 8.37 -4.30
CA ASP A 135 3.63 8.29 -5.24
C ASP A 135 2.29 8.05 -4.49
N PRO A 136 1.28 8.93 -4.63
CA PRO A 136 -0.04 8.75 -4.01
C PRO A 136 -0.69 7.41 -4.31
N ALA A 137 -0.52 6.88 -5.53
CA ALA A 137 -1.12 5.62 -5.94
C ALA A 137 -0.50 4.44 -5.18
N TYR A 138 0.81 4.44 -4.97
CA TYR A 138 1.46 3.43 -4.14
C TYR A 138 1.07 3.60 -2.67
N MET A 139 1.02 4.83 -2.15
CA MET A 139 0.59 5.09 -0.77
C MET A 139 -0.79 4.54 -0.46
N LEU A 140 -1.77 4.71 -1.35
CA LEU A 140 -3.11 4.15 -1.20
C LEU A 140 -3.11 2.62 -1.22
N LYS A 141 -2.35 1.99 -2.13
CA LYS A 141 -2.22 0.51 -2.19
C LYS A 141 -1.44 -0.08 -1.03
N MET A 142 -0.56 0.70 -0.41
CA MET A 142 0.16 0.34 0.81
C MET A 142 -0.66 0.62 2.08
N ALA A 143 -1.76 1.36 1.98
CA ALA A 143 -2.70 1.58 3.06
C ALA A 143 -3.85 0.57 3.05
N TYR A 144 -4.45 0.33 1.89
CA TYR A 144 -5.78 -0.28 1.81
C TYR A 144 -5.81 -1.65 1.12
N PRO A 145 -6.75 -2.52 1.50
CA PRO A 145 -6.95 -3.81 0.85
C PRO A 145 -7.60 -3.67 -0.53
N VAL A 146 -7.35 -4.65 -1.39
CA VAL A 146 -8.04 -4.79 -2.68
C VAL A 146 -9.29 -5.64 -2.51
N TRP A 147 -10.43 -5.19 -3.03
CA TRP A 147 -11.71 -5.91 -2.92
C TRP A 147 -11.63 -7.33 -3.49
N GLY A 148 -10.97 -7.48 -4.64
CA GLY A 148 -10.63 -8.79 -5.18
C GLY A 148 -10.15 -8.78 -6.63
N HIS A 149 -9.59 -9.91 -7.04
CA HIS A 149 -8.96 -10.11 -8.35
C HIS A 149 -9.71 -11.06 -9.28
N SER A 150 -10.79 -11.69 -8.81
CA SER A 150 -11.57 -12.59 -9.66
C SER A 150 -12.53 -11.80 -10.55
N GLU A 151 -12.83 -12.33 -11.73
CA GLU A 151 -13.79 -11.74 -12.67
C GLU A 151 -15.21 -11.65 -12.09
N LYS A 152 -15.50 -12.48 -11.08
CA LYS A 152 -16.77 -12.48 -10.34
C LYS A 152 -16.87 -11.35 -9.32
N MET A 153 -15.75 -10.77 -8.91
CA MET A 153 -15.73 -9.64 -7.99
C MET A 153 -15.79 -8.31 -8.76
N LEU A 154 -16.37 -7.30 -8.12
CA LEU A 154 -16.40 -5.95 -8.68
C LEU A 154 -14.97 -5.40 -8.81
N ARG A 155 -14.65 -4.90 -9.99
CA ARG A 155 -13.37 -4.25 -10.35
C ARG A 155 -13.62 -2.86 -10.90
N TRP A 156 -12.58 -2.08 -11.15
CA TRP A 156 -12.73 -0.67 -11.57
C TRP A 156 -13.68 -0.45 -12.76
N PRO A 157 -13.57 -1.21 -13.88
CA PRO A 157 -14.49 -1.03 -14.99
C PRO A 157 -15.96 -1.33 -14.64
N GLY A 158 -16.19 -2.20 -13.64
CA GLY A 158 -17.51 -2.47 -13.11
C GLY A 158 -18.06 -1.30 -12.31
N VAL A 159 -17.23 -0.61 -11.52
CA VAL A 159 -17.63 0.62 -10.81
C VAL A 159 -17.93 1.72 -11.81
N GLN A 160 -17.07 1.94 -12.81
CA GLN A 160 -17.32 2.91 -13.87
C GLN A 160 -18.65 2.62 -14.59
N ALA A 161 -18.97 1.36 -14.84
CA ALA A 161 -20.25 0.97 -15.41
C ALA A 161 -21.43 1.24 -14.46
N ALA A 162 -21.29 0.92 -13.16
CA ALA A 162 -22.31 1.21 -12.15
C ALA A 162 -22.61 2.71 -12.02
N LEU A 163 -21.62 3.57 -12.29
CA LEU A 163 -21.74 5.03 -12.30
C LEU A 163 -22.26 5.60 -13.64
N GLY A 164 -22.47 4.77 -14.65
CA GLY A 164 -22.86 5.22 -15.99
C GLY A 164 -21.73 5.91 -16.78
N ILE A 165 -20.48 5.83 -16.31
CA ILE A 165 -19.30 6.39 -16.97
C ILE A 165 -18.88 5.53 -18.17
N ALA A 166 -19.05 4.21 -18.07
CA ALA A 166 -18.69 3.26 -19.11
C ALA A 166 -19.78 2.19 -19.32
N LYS A 167 -19.72 1.46 -20.44
CA LYS A 167 -20.55 0.26 -20.63
C LYS A 167 -19.95 -0.92 -19.86
N PRO A 168 -20.77 -1.84 -19.30
CA PRO A 168 -20.27 -3.05 -18.68
C PRO A 168 -19.44 -3.89 -19.67
N ARG A 169 -18.20 -4.24 -19.29
CA ARG A 169 -17.37 -5.17 -20.07
C ARG A 169 -17.81 -6.63 -19.94
N ASN A 170 -18.36 -6.99 -18.79
CA ASN A 170 -18.87 -8.31 -18.46
C ASN A 170 -20.05 -8.20 -17.48
N GLY A 171 -20.91 -9.22 -17.43
CA GLY A 171 -22.14 -9.18 -16.61
C GLY A 171 -23.11 -8.08 -17.05
N ASN A 172 -24.16 -7.84 -16.26
CA ASN A 172 -25.14 -6.79 -16.54
C ASN A 172 -25.00 -5.58 -15.60
N LEU A 173 -25.64 -4.46 -15.97
CA LEU A 173 -25.55 -3.20 -15.20
C LEU A 173 -26.10 -3.35 -13.78
N THR A 174 -27.20 -4.07 -13.60
CA THR A 174 -27.84 -4.30 -12.29
C THR A 174 -26.87 -4.98 -11.32
N GLU A 175 -26.12 -5.98 -11.78
CA GLU A 175 -25.08 -6.65 -10.99
C GLU A 175 -23.95 -5.71 -10.59
N LYS A 176 -23.55 -4.78 -11.46
CA LYS A 176 -22.49 -3.80 -11.14
C LYS A 176 -22.96 -2.80 -10.08
N VAL A 177 -24.19 -2.31 -10.22
CA VAL A 177 -24.80 -1.42 -9.22
C VAL A 177 -24.94 -2.13 -7.87
N TYR A 178 -25.39 -3.38 -7.86
CA TYR A 178 -25.46 -4.18 -6.63
C TYR A 178 -24.08 -4.39 -6.01
N GLY A 179 -23.09 -4.79 -6.82
CA GLY A 179 -21.72 -4.99 -6.36
C GLY A 179 -21.14 -3.72 -5.74
N LEU A 180 -21.36 -2.55 -6.36
CA LEU A 180 -20.92 -1.27 -5.82
C LEU A 180 -21.56 -1.01 -4.45
N LYS A 181 -22.87 -1.18 -4.31
CA LYS A 181 -23.57 -1.04 -3.02
C LYS A 181 -23.01 -1.96 -1.95
N VAL A 182 -22.63 -3.19 -2.29
CA VAL A 182 -22.00 -4.12 -1.33
C VAL A 182 -20.64 -3.58 -0.84
N VAL A 183 -19.82 -3.01 -1.73
CA VAL A 183 -18.54 -2.40 -1.34
C VAL A 183 -18.78 -1.18 -0.45
N GLN A 184 -19.68 -0.28 -0.86
CA GLN A 184 -20.01 0.94 -0.10
C GLN A 184 -20.54 0.62 1.30
N ALA A 185 -21.40 -0.41 1.43
CA ALA A 185 -21.99 -0.85 2.69
C ALA A 185 -20.96 -1.37 3.71
N THR A 186 -19.72 -1.70 3.28
CA THR A 186 -18.66 -2.05 4.24
C THR A 186 -18.21 -0.86 5.08
N ASN A 187 -18.43 0.37 4.60
CA ASN A 187 -17.94 1.59 5.22
C ASN A 187 -16.45 1.54 5.56
N GLU A 188 -15.67 0.87 4.70
CA GLU A 188 -14.23 0.73 4.79
C GLU A 188 -13.60 1.12 3.45
N PRO A 189 -12.32 1.55 3.44
CA PRO A 189 -11.64 1.87 2.19
C PRO A 189 -11.24 0.58 1.45
N TRP A 190 -11.65 0.49 0.18
CA TRP A 190 -11.33 -0.61 -0.71
C TRP A 190 -10.75 -0.11 -2.03
N ILE A 191 -9.64 -0.72 -2.45
CA ILE A 191 -9.08 -0.54 -3.79
C ILE A 191 -9.83 -1.48 -4.76
N LEU A 192 -10.28 -0.90 -5.87
CA LEU A 192 -10.93 -1.58 -6.97
C LEU A 192 -9.97 -1.49 -8.15
N ASP A 193 -9.19 -2.54 -8.37
CA ASP A 193 -8.16 -2.54 -9.40
C ASP A 193 -8.74 -2.54 -10.82
N SER A 194 -8.06 -1.86 -11.74
CA SER A 194 -8.18 -2.12 -13.18
C SER A 194 -7.74 -3.52 -13.54
N LEU A 195 -8.10 -4.00 -14.73
CA LEU A 195 -7.89 -5.41 -15.14
C LEU A 195 -6.43 -5.85 -15.05
N ASP A 196 -5.51 -4.96 -15.42
CA ASP A 196 -4.05 -5.13 -15.37
C ASP A 196 -3.43 -4.79 -14.01
N THR A 197 -4.24 -4.40 -13.02
CA THR A 197 -3.85 -3.98 -11.66
C THR A 197 -3.02 -2.70 -11.57
N ARG A 198 -2.90 -1.97 -12.69
CA ARG A 198 -2.19 -0.69 -12.77
C ARG A 198 -3.14 0.48 -12.64
N VAL A 199 -2.57 1.68 -12.54
CA VAL A 199 -3.29 2.94 -12.63
C VAL A 199 -3.84 3.09 -14.06
N PRO A 200 -5.10 3.53 -14.27
CA PRO A 200 -6.02 4.03 -13.25
C PRO A 200 -6.72 2.93 -12.44
N TYR A 201 -7.10 3.21 -11.21
CA TYR A 201 -7.93 2.31 -10.40
C TYR A 201 -8.89 3.11 -9.51
N GLY A 202 -9.89 2.42 -8.94
CA GLY A 202 -10.86 3.03 -8.05
C GLY A 202 -10.52 2.90 -6.59
N LEU A 203 -10.93 3.88 -5.80
CA LEU A 203 -11.05 3.79 -4.34
C LEU A 203 -12.51 4.03 -3.97
N VAL A 204 -13.10 3.09 -3.23
CA VAL A 204 -14.45 3.22 -2.67
C VAL A 204 -14.32 3.21 -1.15
N TYR A 205 -14.92 4.21 -0.50
CA TYR A 205 -14.97 4.31 0.96
C TYR A 205 -16.32 4.88 1.39
N GLY A 206 -17.23 3.99 1.83
CA GLY A 206 -18.62 4.37 2.05
C GLY A 206 -19.22 4.91 0.75
N ASP A 207 -19.82 6.10 0.80
CA ASP A 207 -20.36 6.76 -0.39
C ASP A 207 -19.31 7.47 -1.25
N LYS A 208 -18.07 7.64 -0.74
CA LYS A 208 -16.98 8.27 -1.49
C LYS A 208 -16.47 7.32 -2.56
N ILE A 209 -16.41 7.81 -3.80
CA ILE A 209 -15.82 7.09 -4.92
C ILE A 209 -14.81 8.02 -5.59
N MET A 210 -13.57 7.55 -5.68
CA MET A 210 -12.46 8.28 -6.28
C MET A 210 -11.81 7.43 -7.37
N GLU A 211 -11.28 8.09 -8.40
CA GLU A 211 -10.40 7.48 -9.39
C GLU A 211 -8.98 7.97 -9.16
N VAL A 212 -8.03 7.05 -9.03
CA VAL A 212 -6.59 7.34 -9.03
C VAL A 212 -6.08 7.17 -10.46
N LYS A 213 -5.37 8.18 -10.98
CA LYS A 213 -4.83 8.19 -12.34
C LYS A 213 -3.47 8.89 -12.41
N TYR A 214 -2.72 8.64 -13.48
CA TYR A 214 -1.52 9.42 -13.78
C TYR A 214 -1.89 10.89 -14.04
N THR A 215 -1.02 11.80 -13.60
CA THR A 215 -1.18 13.23 -13.90
C THR A 215 -0.74 13.54 -15.33
N ASP A 216 -1.16 14.69 -15.86
CA ASP A 216 -0.65 15.17 -17.14
C ASP A 216 0.87 15.34 -17.09
N TRP A 217 1.39 15.80 -15.94
CA TRP A 217 2.82 15.92 -15.73
C TRP A 217 3.55 14.58 -15.92
N PHE A 218 3.06 13.48 -15.35
CA PHE A 218 3.69 12.17 -15.53
C PHE A 218 3.83 11.80 -17.01
N TRP A 219 2.78 12.04 -17.80
CA TRP A 219 2.82 11.76 -19.24
C TRP A 219 3.81 12.65 -20.00
N THR A 220 4.01 13.90 -19.57
CA THR A 220 5.07 14.76 -20.15
C THR A 220 6.49 14.29 -19.82
N GLN A 221 6.66 13.41 -18.83
CA GLN A 221 7.95 12.86 -18.40
C GLN A 221 8.17 11.42 -18.88
N SER A 222 7.39 10.94 -19.86
CA SER A 222 7.47 9.54 -20.33
C SER A 222 8.85 9.11 -20.83
N ASP A 223 9.69 10.06 -21.23
CA ASP A 223 11.06 9.80 -21.70
C ASP A 223 12.11 9.86 -20.57
N ASN A 224 11.72 10.26 -19.35
CA ASN A 224 12.61 10.42 -18.20
C ASN A 224 12.03 9.82 -16.90
N PHE A 225 11.73 8.52 -16.92
CA PHE A 225 11.25 7.80 -15.75
C PHE A 225 12.20 7.86 -14.54
N ALA A 226 13.50 8.04 -14.77
CA ALA A 226 14.47 8.18 -13.70
C ALA A 226 14.21 9.44 -12.85
N GLU A 227 13.91 10.59 -13.47
CA GLU A 227 13.54 11.82 -12.73
C GLU A 227 12.23 11.63 -11.95
N VAL A 228 11.26 10.95 -12.56
CA VAL A 228 9.97 10.67 -11.93
C VAL A 228 10.18 9.89 -10.64
N TYR A 229 10.87 8.76 -10.68
CA TYR A 229 10.90 7.86 -9.53
C TYR A 229 12.00 8.14 -8.50
N ASN A 230 12.94 9.04 -8.80
CA ASN A 230 14.01 9.40 -7.86
C ASN A 230 13.69 10.62 -6.99
N ASP A 231 12.86 11.56 -7.47
CA ASP A 231 12.62 12.82 -6.76
C ASP A 231 11.16 13.29 -6.79
N LYS A 232 10.46 13.04 -7.91
CA LYS A 232 9.14 13.63 -8.17
C LYS A 232 8.00 12.63 -8.24
N GLN A 233 8.16 11.47 -7.61
CA GLN A 233 7.14 10.41 -7.69
C GLN A 233 5.80 10.85 -7.08
N HIS A 234 5.82 11.80 -6.15
CA HIS A 234 4.63 12.40 -5.56
C HIS A 234 3.77 13.22 -6.54
N TRP A 235 4.30 13.55 -7.73
CA TRP A 235 3.56 14.18 -8.83
C TRP A 235 3.06 13.17 -9.86
N ALA A 236 3.51 11.91 -9.80
CA ALA A 236 3.22 10.91 -10.82
C ALA A 236 1.72 10.63 -10.95
N THR A 237 1.02 10.53 -9.81
CA THR A 237 -0.41 10.23 -9.78
C THR A 237 -1.18 11.23 -8.94
N ASN A 238 -2.48 11.28 -9.16
CA ASN A 238 -3.42 12.01 -8.34
C ASN A 238 -4.75 11.27 -8.31
N TYR A 239 -5.66 11.64 -7.41
CA TYR A 239 -7.03 11.16 -7.42
C TYR A 239 -8.02 12.25 -7.79
N THR A 240 -9.15 11.84 -8.36
CA THR A 240 -10.29 12.70 -8.65
C THR A 240 -11.52 12.13 -7.97
N CYS A 241 -12.28 12.97 -7.26
CA CYS A 241 -13.57 12.54 -6.73
C CYS A 241 -14.58 12.36 -7.87
N LEU A 242 -15.24 11.21 -7.90
CA LEU A 242 -16.35 10.95 -8.83
C LEU A 242 -17.71 11.02 -8.14
N ALA A 243 -17.80 10.65 -6.86
CA ALA A 243 -19.03 10.70 -6.08
C ALA A 243 -18.74 10.82 -4.57
N GLY A 244 -19.67 11.43 -3.82
CA GLY A 244 -19.72 11.34 -2.35
C GLY A 244 -18.66 12.10 -1.55
N CYS A 245 -17.78 12.90 -2.15
CA CYS A 245 -16.69 13.59 -1.42
C CYS A 245 -17.04 15.01 -0.91
N LYS A 246 -18.33 15.32 -0.72
CA LYS A 246 -18.78 16.62 -0.16
C LYS A 246 -18.69 16.64 1.36
#